data_AF-A0A1T4XQJ2-F1
#
_entry.id   AF-A0A1T4XQJ2-F1
#
_cell.length_a   1.000
_cell.length_b   1.000
_cell.length_c   1.000
_cell.angle_alpha   90.00
_cell.angle_beta   90.00
_cell.angle_gamma   90.00
#
_symmetry.space_group_name_H-M   'P 1'
#
loop_
_entity.id
_entity.type
_entity.pdbx_description
1 polymer ?
#
loop_
_entity_poly.entity_id
_entity_poly.type
_entity_poly.pdbx_seq_one_letter_code
_entity_poly.pdbx_strand_id
1 'polypeptide(L)'
;MNELVQRLRALAASLEKNVRDLDNAAFVKKAAAFNKSLTTFEKVTAEAISGLAPGLSDLDKIFSGPDSKLLKEPEMKKLFQNVLGSKPPADAKAGAMRTKFLKDVKAQGLGEQALPAVTGVVNKARAAAVPLPRDKQARQDELLRLGKLDEESFVEEMDSRYKRDTALKSLARDNGMKLPKDVQRAWLIREIHKAAVRVAGHQIT
;
A
#
# COMPACT_ATOMS: atom_id res chain seq x y z
N MET A 1 18.12 -4.57 25.83
CA MET A 1 19.07 -3.51 25.38
C MET A 1 20.48 -3.68 25.96
N ASN A 2 20.64 -3.85 27.28
CA ASN A 2 21.98 -4.01 27.90
C ASN A 2 22.83 -5.16 27.32
N GLU A 3 22.20 -6.29 27.00
CA GLU A 3 22.90 -7.44 26.42
C GLU A 3 23.43 -7.17 25.00
N LEU A 4 22.67 -6.47 24.16
CA LEU A 4 23.10 -6.12 22.80
C LEU A 4 24.32 -5.18 22.83
N VAL A 5 24.27 -4.16 23.70
CA VAL A 5 25.38 -3.22 23.89
C VAL A 5 26.63 -3.95 24.39
N GLN A 6 26.48 -4.89 25.33
CA GLN A 6 27.59 -5.70 25.82
C GLN A 6 28.18 -6.59 24.72
N ARG A 7 27.33 -7.26 23.92
CA ARG A 7 27.79 -8.08 22.79
C ARG A 7 28.51 -7.26 21.72
N LEU A 8 28.00 -6.08 21.37
CA LEU A 8 28.65 -5.18 20.41
C LEU A 8 30.02 -4.67 20.94
N ARG A 9 30.12 -4.34 22.23
CA ARG A 9 31.40 -3.99 22.86
C ARG A 9 32.40 -5.14 22.84
N ALA A 10 31.95 -6.35 23.17
CA ALA A 10 32.80 -7.54 23.14
C ALA A 10 33.28 -7.88 21.71
N LEU A 11 32.40 -7.69 20.71
CA LEU A 11 32.74 -7.87 19.30
C LEU A 11 33.77 -6.83 18.85
N ALA A 12 33.56 -5.54 19.16
CA ALA A 12 34.50 -4.47 18.83
C ALA A 12 35.89 -4.72 19.42
N ALA A 13 35.97 -5.08 20.71
CA ALA A 13 37.23 -5.41 21.38
C ALA A 13 37.92 -6.64 20.74
N SER A 14 37.15 -7.64 20.30
CA SER A 14 37.69 -8.81 19.61
C SER A 14 38.23 -8.48 18.22
N LEU A 15 37.59 -7.55 17.51
CA LEU A 15 38.05 -7.08 16.20
C LEU A 15 39.34 -6.26 16.32
N GLU A 16 39.41 -5.33 17.27
CA GLU A 16 40.60 -4.52 17.53
C GLU A 16 41.81 -5.38 17.90
N LYS A 17 41.62 -6.39 18.75
CA LYS A 17 42.69 -7.28 19.21
C LYS A 17 43.27 -8.16 18.09
N ASN A 18 42.45 -8.54 17.11
CA ASN A 18 42.83 -9.50 16.07
C ASN A 18 42.90 -8.86 14.67
N VAL A 19 42.97 -7.54 14.55
CA VAL A 19 42.88 -6.81 13.27
C VAL A 19 43.86 -7.31 12.20
N ARG A 20 45.02 -7.82 12.61
CA ARG A 20 46.07 -8.34 11.72
C ARG A 20 45.71 -9.68 11.07
N ASP A 21 44.77 -10.42 11.65
CA ASP A 21 44.33 -11.75 11.19
C ASP A 21 42.99 -11.71 10.42
N LEU A 22 42.45 -10.50 10.19
CA LEU A 22 41.11 -10.30 9.60
C LEU A 22 41.10 -10.15 8.07
N ASP A 23 42.23 -10.41 7.40
CA ASP A 23 42.33 -10.24 5.95
C ASP A 23 42.03 -11.54 5.19
N ASN A 24 40.79 -12.04 5.32
CA ASN A 24 40.29 -13.12 4.50
C ASN A 24 38.99 -12.71 3.78
N ALA A 25 38.84 -13.14 2.52
CA ALA A 25 37.72 -12.74 1.67
C ALA A 25 36.33 -13.08 2.24
N ALA A 26 36.21 -14.19 2.98
CA ALA A 26 34.96 -14.58 3.64
C ALA A 26 34.62 -13.63 4.80
N PHE A 27 35.62 -13.19 5.57
CA PHE A 27 35.46 -12.20 6.63
C PHE A 27 35.04 -10.85 6.06
N VAL A 28 35.73 -10.36 5.02
CA VAL A 28 35.39 -9.08 4.34
C VAL A 28 33.94 -9.08 3.85
N LYS A 29 33.49 -10.18 3.23
CA LYS A 29 32.09 -10.32 2.76
C LYS A 29 31.09 -10.28 3.93
N LYS A 30 31.40 -10.94 5.04
CA LYS A 30 30.55 -10.92 6.24
C LYS A 30 30.55 -9.56 6.94
N ALA A 31 31.68 -8.87 6.97
CA ALA A 31 31.80 -7.51 7.48
C ALA A 31 30.96 -6.52 6.66
N ALA A 32 30.97 -6.63 5.33
CA ALA A 32 30.13 -5.80 4.45
C ALA A 32 28.63 -6.05 4.69
N ALA A 33 28.21 -7.31 4.84
CA ALA A 33 26.82 -7.66 5.14
C ALA A 33 26.38 -7.17 6.54
N PHE A 34 27.28 -7.28 7.52
CA PHE A 34 27.06 -6.74 8.86
C PHE A 34 26.91 -5.21 8.83
N ASN A 35 27.80 -4.51 8.12
CA ASN A 35 27.74 -3.06 7.98
C ASN A 35 26.41 -2.61 7.37
N LYS A 36 25.96 -3.27 6.29
CA LYS A 36 24.64 -3.00 5.70
C LYS A 36 23.49 -3.18 6.69
N SER A 37 23.53 -4.26 7.46
CA SER A 37 22.52 -4.56 8.48
C SER A 37 22.55 -3.55 9.62
N LEU A 38 23.75 -3.09 10.02
CA LEU A 38 23.95 -2.06 11.03
C LEU A 38 23.39 -0.72 10.56
N THR A 39 23.68 -0.29 9.33
CA THR A 39 23.11 0.93 8.75
C THR A 39 21.58 0.87 8.70
N THR A 40 21.00 -0.28 8.36
CA THR A 40 19.54 -0.47 8.43
C THR A 40 19.02 -0.34 9.86
N PHE A 41 19.69 -0.97 10.83
CA PHE A 41 19.32 -0.89 12.23
C PHE A 41 19.42 0.54 12.78
N GLU A 42 20.48 1.28 12.44
CA GLU A 42 20.68 2.68 12.81
C GLU A 42 19.59 3.58 12.21
N LYS A 43 19.24 3.38 10.94
CA LYS A 43 18.15 4.10 10.28
C LYS A 43 16.82 3.86 10.99
N VAL A 44 16.46 2.59 11.24
CA VAL A 44 15.22 2.23 11.93
C VAL A 44 15.21 2.76 13.36
N THR A 45 16.36 2.76 14.04
CA THR A 45 16.51 3.31 15.39
C THR A 45 16.35 4.83 15.40
N ALA A 46 16.95 5.55 14.44
CA ALA A 46 16.79 6.99 14.29
C ALA A 46 15.34 7.37 13.95
N GLU A 47 14.69 6.60 13.07
CA GLU A 47 13.26 6.72 12.76
C GLU A 47 12.39 6.47 14.00
N ALA A 48 12.69 5.45 14.80
CA ALA A 48 11.98 5.17 16.05
C ALA A 48 12.19 6.29 17.09
N ILE A 49 13.42 6.79 17.27
CA ILE A 49 13.76 7.87 18.22
C ILE A 49 13.08 9.19 17.83
N SER A 50 12.96 9.47 16.53
CA SER A 50 12.31 10.69 16.03
C SER A 50 10.79 10.61 15.99
N GLY A 51 10.19 9.48 16.38
CA GLY A 51 8.74 9.25 16.28
C GLY A 51 8.25 8.99 14.86
N LEU A 52 9.17 8.73 13.92
CA LEU A 52 8.96 8.48 12.49
C LEU A 52 9.20 7.01 12.13
N ALA A 53 8.79 6.05 12.99
CA ALA A 53 8.94 4.64 12.65
C ALA A 53 8.35 4.35 11.25
N PRO A 54 8.98 3.50 10.43
CA PRO A 54 8.65 3.43 9.02
C PRO A 54 7.15 3.20 8.78
N GLY A 55 6.58 4.02 7.88
CA GLY A 55 5.15 4.07 7.57
C GLY A 55 4.28 4.92 8.51
N LEU A 56 4.71 5.27 9.72
CA LEU A 56 3.93 6.08 10.66
C LEU A 56 3.73 7.53 10.19
N SER A 57 4.76 8.14 9.58
CA SER A 57 4.65 9.51 9.07
C SER A 57 3.59 9.63 7.98
N ASP A 58 3.54 8.68 7.06
CA ASP A 58 2.57 8.68 5.96
C ASP A 58 1.18 8.29 6.45
N LEU A 59 1.08 7.39 7.43
CA LEU A 59 -0.17 7.14 8.15
C LEU A 59 -0.70 8.42 8.81
N ASP A 60 0.15 9.15 9.54
CA ASP A 60 -0.23 10.43 10.16
C ASP A 60 -0.78 11.42 9.12
N LYS A 61 -0.16 11.52 7.93
CA LYS A 61 -0.67 12.33 6.82
C LYS A 61 -2.04 11.87 6.33
N ILE A 62 -2.26 10.57 6.15
CA ILE A 62 -3.56 10.02 5.72
C ILE A 62 -4.65 10.32 6.76
N PHE A 63 -4.36 10.10 8.05
CA PHE A 63 -5.33 10.27 9.14
C PHE A 63 -5.62 11.75 9.48
N SER A 64 -4.68 12.66 9.22
CA SER A 64 -4.86 14.11 9.37
C SER A 64 -5.42 14.79 8.10
N GLY A 65 -5.28 14.15 6.94
CA GLY A 65 -5.69 14.67 5.65
C GLY A 65 -7.17 14.46 5.29
N PRO A 66 -7.58 14.88 4.07
CA PRO A 66 -8.93 14.70 3.57
C PRO A 66 -9.33 13.23 3.41
N ASP A 67 -8.35 12.36 3.16
CA ASP A 67 -8.54 10.91 2.99
C ASP A 67 -9.03 10.20 4.24
N SER A 68 -8.77 10.78 5.42
CA SER A 68 -9.28 10.26 6.69
C SER A 68 -10.80 10.04 6.64
N LYS A 69 -11.55 10.85 5.88
CA LYS A 69 -13.02 10.77 5.77
C LYS A 69 -13.50 9.54 4.97
N LEU A 70 -12.62 8.95 4.18
CA LEU A 70 -12.90 7.75 3.39
C LEU A 70 -12.82 6.47 4.24
N LEU A 71 -12.13 6.53 5.38
CA LEU A 71 -12.06 5.47 6.37
C LEU A 71 -13.33 5.44 7.25
N LYS A 72 -14.41 4.87 6.73
CA LYS A 72 -15.69 4.75 7.44
C LYS A 72 -15.68 3.56 8.42
N GLU A 73 -16.74 3.42 9.20
CA GLU A 73 -16.80 2.43 10.30
C GLU A 73 -16.59 0.98 9.85
N PRO A 74 -17.19 0.48 8.75
CA PRO A 74 -16.96 -0.88 8.28
C PRO A 74 -15.49 -1.15 7.94
N GLU A 75 -14.82 -0.17 7.32
CA GLU A 75 -13.44 -0.24 6.90
C GLU A 75 -12.51 -0.17 8.11
N MET A 76 -12.79 0.72 9.06
CA MET A 76 -12.04 0.78 10.32
C MET A 76 -12.15 -0.52 11.11
N LYS A 77 -13.33 -1.14 11.17
CA LYS A 77 -13.51 -2.46 11.81
C LYS A 77 -12.58 -3.52 11.21
N LYS A 78 -12.47 -3.57 9.88
CA LYS A 78 -11.55 -4.47 9.18
C LYS A 78 -10.09 -4.14 9.46
N LEU A 79 -9.71 -2.87 9.47
CA LEU A 79 -8.35 -2.45 9.77
C LEU A 79 -7.93 -2.84 11.19
N PHE A 80 -8.79 -2.65 12.20
CA PHE A 80 -8.53 -3.12 13.57
C PHE A 80 -8.28 -4.63 13.63
N GLN A 81 -9.10 -5.41 12.93
CA GLN A 81 -8.95 -6.86 12.92
C GLN A 81 -7.69 -7.31 12.16
N ASN A 82 -7.43 -6.74 10.98
CA ASN A 82 -6.37 -7.20 10.08
C ASN A 82 -4.97 -6.73 10.50
N VAL A 83 -4.87 -5.55 11.10
CA VAL A 83 -3.58 -4.95 11.49
C VAL A 83 -3.30 -5.16 12.97
N LEU A 84 -4.30 -4.89 13.83
CA LEU A 84 -4.11 -4.92 15.29
C LEU A 84 -4.57 -6.23 15.93
N GLY A 85 -5.15 -7.17 15.15
CA GLY A 85 -5.70 -8.42 15.68
C GLY A 85 -6.78 -8.23 16.74
N SER A 86 -7.38 -7.04 16.81
CA SER A 86 -8.24 -6.63 17.92
C SER A 86 -9.59 -6.11 17.43
N LYS A 87 -10.57 -6.07 18.33
CA LYS A 87 -11.85 -5.45 18.05
C LYS A 87 -11.73 -3.93 18.25
N PRO A 88 -12.35 -3.11 17.39
CA PRO A 88 -12.47 -1.68 17.67
C PRO A 88 -13.31 -1.45 18.93
N PRO A 89 -13.27 -0.25 19.53
CA PRO A 89 -14.12 0.07 20.66
C PRO A 89 -15.59 -0.17 20.34
N ALA A 90 -16.31 -0.73 21.31
CA ALA A 90 -17.76 -0.85 21.24
C ALA A 90 -18.37 0.54 21.02
N ASP A 91 -19.27 0.65 20.05
CA ASP A 91 -20.07 1.85 19.75
C ASP A 91 -19.28 3.13 19.38
N ALA A 92 -18.00 3.02 19.05
CA ALA A 92 -17.22 4.16 18.59
C ALA A 92 -17.57 4.56 17.15
N LYS A 93 -17.85 5.85 16.93
CA LYS A 93 -17.94 6.43 15.59
C LYS A 93 -16.59 6.40 14.87
N ALA A 94 -16.61 6.48 13.54
CA ALA A 94 -15.40 6.45 12.69
C ALA A 94 -14.29 7.41 13.15
N GLY A 95 -14.61 8.61 13.65
CA GLY A 95 -13.63 9.54 14.22
C GLY A 95 -12.84 8.95 15.39
N ALA A 96 -13.54 8.40 16.39
CA ALA A 96 -12.90 7.78 17.55
C ALA A 96 -12.14 6.50 17.19
N MET A 97 -12.66 5.71 16.24
CA MET A 97 -11.96 4.53 15.73
C MET A 97 -10.63 4.91 15.07
N ARG A 98 -10.59 5.96 14.24
CA ARG A 98 -9.38 6.43 13.56
C ARG A 98 -8.29 6.87 14.54
N THR A 99 -8.66 7.70 15.53
CA THR A 99 -7.71 8.17 16.56
C THR A 99 -7.15 7.01 17.37
N LYS A 100 -8.00 6.06 17.78
CA LYS A 100 -7.53 4.91 18.55
C LYS A 100 -6.67 3.97 17.71
N PHE A 101 -7.05 3.70 16.46
CA PHE A 101 -6.28 2.86 15.56
C PHE A 101 -4.85 3.39 15.42
N LEU A 102 -4.71 4.69 15.13
CA LEU A 102 -3.41 5.34 14.98
C LEU A 102 -2.60 5.30 16.27
N LYS A 103 -3.24 5.53 17.43
CA LYS A 103 -2.60 5.41 18.74
C LYS A 103 -2.08 4.00 19.00
N ASP A 104 -2.88 2.98 18.71
CA ASP A 104 -2.53 1.58 18.95
C ASP A 104 -1.44 1.10 17.97
N VAL A 105 -1.49 1.50 16.70
CA VAL A 105 -0.43 1.24 15.69
C VAL A 105 0.89 1.89 16.12
N LYS A 106 0.87 3.13 16.62
CA LYS A 106 2.04 3.82 17.15
C LYS A 106 2.63 3.10 18.37
N ALA A 107 1.77 2.68 19.31
CA ALA A 107 2.20 1.98 20.51
C ALA A 107 2.82 0.61 20.21
N GLN A 108 2.34 -0.08 19.17
CA GLN A 108 2.83 -1.41 18.77
C GLN A 108 3.92 -1.37 17.69
N GLY A 109 4.25 -0.19 17.14
CA GLY A 109 5.25 -0.06 16.08
C GLY A 109 4.85 -0.69 14.74
N LEU A 110 3.55 -0.79 14.44
CA LEU A 110 3.03 -1.52 13.27
C LEU A 110 2.89 -0.66 12.00
N GLY A 111 3.70 0.39 11.86
CA GLY A 111 3.58 1.37 10.76
C GLY A 111 3.69 0.74 9.37
N GLU A 112 4.67 -0.12 9.15
CA GLU A 112 4.91 -0.79 7.85
C GLU A 112 3.78 -1.74 7.45
N GLN A 113 3.12 -2.38 8.42
CA GLN A 113 1.97 -3.25 8.16
C GLN A 113 0.69 -2.44 7.95
N ALA A 114 0.51 -1.37 8.73
CA ALA A 114 -0.70 -0.56 8.71
C ALA A 114 -0.80 0.32 7.46
N LEU A 115 0.32 0.87 6.97
CA LEU A 115 0.34 1.78 5.81
C LEU A 115 -0.29 1.17 4.54
N PRO A 116 0.16 0.02 4.00
CA PRO A 116 -0.43 -0.54 2.79
C PRO A 116 -1.91 -0.91 2.97
N ALA A 117 -2.28 -1.41 4.16
CA ALA A 117 -3.68 -1.76 4.45
C ALA A 117 -4.60 -0.52 4.46
N VAL A 118 -4.16 0.57 5.07
CA VAL A 118 -4.91 1.84 5.10
C VAL A 118 -4.98 2.46 3.70
N THR A 119 -3.86 2.47 2.97
CA THR A 119 -3.79 3.01 1.60
C THR A 119 -4.73 2.26 0.65
N GLY A 120 -4.75 0.92 0.68
CA GLY A 120 -5.66 0.14 -0.17
C GLY A 120 -7.15 0.40 0.14
N VAL A 121 -7.50 0.65 1.40
CA VAL A 121 -8.87 1.06 1.76
C VAL A 121 -9.19 2.45 1.19
N VAL A 122 -8.28 3.40 1.34
CA VAL A 122 -8.45 4.77 0.82
C VAL A 122 -8.59 4.75 -0.70
N ASN A 123 -7.74 4.02 -1.41
CA ASN A 123 -7.79 3.90 -2.86
C ASN A 123 -9.10 3.30 -3.35
N LYS A 124 -9.55 2.19 -2.74
CA LYS A 124 -10.87 1.58 -3.04
C LYS A 124 -12.03 2.55 -2.80
N ALA A 125 -11.97 3.32 -1.70
CA ALA A 125 -13.01 4.28 -1.38
C ALA A 125 -12.99 5.49 -2.34
N ARG A 126 -11.82 5.97 -2.76
CA ARG A 126 -11.66 7.00 -3.80
C ARG A 126 -12.24 6.52 -5.13
N ALA A 127 -11.88 5.32 -5.56
CA ALA A 127 -12.40 4.71 -6.79
C ALA A 127 -13.93 4.59 -6.77
N ALA A 128 -14.50 4.12 -5.66
CA ALA A 128 -15.95 3.99 -5.50
C ALA A 128 -16.72 5.33 -5.49
N ALA A 129 -16.06 6.45 -5.16
CA ALA A 129 -16.68 7.78 -5.12
C ALA A 129 -16.87 8.40 -6.52
N VAL A 130 -16.09 7.96 -7.52
CA VAL A 130 -16.21 8.49 -8.88
C VAL A 130 -17.43 7.84 -9.56
N PRO A 131 -18.46 8.61 -9.96
CA PRO A 131 -19.64 8.04 -10.61
C PRO A 131 -19.26 7.39 -11.96
N LEU A 132 -19.91 6.28 -12.30
CA LEU A 132 -19.69 5.64 -13.61
C LEU A 132 -20.13 6.58 -14.75
N PRO A 133 -19.34 6.67 -15.84
CA PRO A 133 -19.67 7.51 -16.99
C PRO A 133 -20.97 7.06 -17.67
N ARG A 134 -21.84 8.02 -17.99
CA ARG A 134 -23.20 7.77 -18.48
C ARG A 134 -23.36 7.91 -19.98
N ASP A 135 -22.59 8.78 -20.61
CA ASP A 135 -22.57 8.96 -22.06
C ASP A 135 -21.37 8.27 -22.71
N LYS A 136 -21.41 8.21 -24.05
CA LYS A 136 -20.39 7.54 -24.86
C LYS A 136 -19.03 8.21 -24.76
N GLN A 137 -18.99 9.56 -24.76
CA GLN A 137 -17.74 10.31 -24.73
C GLN A 137 -17.03 10.11 -23.38
N ALA A 138 -17.77 10.25 -22.28
CA ALA A 138 -17.23 10.01 -20.95
C ALA A 138 -16.74 8.56 -20.75
N ARG A 139 -17.36 7.58 -21.43
CA ARG A 139 -16.87 6.19 -21.44
C ARG A 139 -15.59 5.98 -22.26
N GLN A 140 -15.35 6.79 -23.27
CA GLN A 140 -14.10 6.77 -24.03
C GLN A 140 -12.97 7.43 -23.22
N ASP A 141 -13.25 8.57 -22.59
CA ASP A 141 -12.30 9.26 -21.70
C ASP A 141 -11.96 8.40 -20.46
N GLU A 142 -12.94 7.67 -19.95
CA GLU A 142 -12.74 6.74 -18.85
C GLU A 142 -11.82 5.56 -19.24
N LEU A 143 -11.90 5.05 -20.47
CA LEU A 143 -11.00 4.00 -20.94
C LEU A 143 -9.54 4.51 -20.95
N LEU A 144 -9.33 5.75 -21.36
CA LEU A 144 -8.02 6.39 -21.29
C LEU A 144 -7.54 6.52 -19.83
N ARG A 145 -8.41 6.99 -18.92
CA ARG A 145 -8.07 7.15 -17.50
C ARG A 145 -7.64 5.82 -16.86
N LEU A 146 -8.39 4.74 -17.14
CA LEU A 146 -8.05 3.40 -16.66
C LEU A 146 -6.69 2.92 -17.16
N GLY A 147 -6.26 3.33 -18.36
CA GLY A 147 -4.97 2.97 -18.93
C GLY A 147 -3.77 3.66 -18.29
N LYS A 148 -4.01 4.69 -17.46
CA LYS A 148 -2.98 5.42 -16.70
C LYS A 148 -2.80 4.89 -15.27
N LEU A 149 -3.62 3.94 -14.86
CA LEU A 149 -3.52 3.30 -13.55
C LEU A 149 -2.43 2.21 -13.58
N ASP A 150 -1.75 2.02 -12.46
CA ASP A 150 -0.97 0.80 -12.24
C ASP A 150 -1.91 -0.42 -12.11
N GLU A 151 -1.33 -1.62 -12.19
CA GLU A 151 -2.08 -2.88 -12.21
C GLU A 151 -2.91 -3.09 -10.93
N GLU A 152 -2.35 -2.73 -9.76
CA GLU A 152 -3.04 -2.85 -8.48
C GLU A 152 -4.26 -1.93 -8.43
N SER A 153 -4.08 -0.66 -8.77
CA SER A 153 -5.13 0.35 -8.83
C SER A 153 -6.22 0.02 -9.85
N PHE A 154 -5.84 -0.56 -11.00
CA PHE A 154 -6.79 -1.01 -12.00
C PHE A 154 -7.68 -2.16 -11.48
N VAL A 155 -7.08 -3.18 -10.84
CA VAL A 155 -7.83 -4.28 -10.24
C VAL A 155 -8.79 -3.76 -9.16
N GLU A 156 -8.32 -2.85 -8.30
CA GLU A 156 -9.16 -2.24 -7.27
C GLU A 156 -10.36 -1.47 -7.84
N GLU A 157 -10.18 -0.74 -8.94
CA GLU A 157 -11.27 -0.05 -9.65
C GLU A 157 -12.31 -1.01 -10.21
N MET A 158 -11.87 -2.14 -10.77
CA MET A 158 -12.77 -3.14 -11.32
C MET A 158 -13.64 -3.78 -10.23
N ASP A 159 -13.07 -4.02 -9.05
CA ASP A 159 -13.76 -4.63 -7.92
C ASP A 159 -14.67 -3.64 -7.16
N SER A 160 -14.28 -2.37 -7.11
CA SER A 160 -14.99 -1.35 -6.31
C SER A 160 -16.03 -0.57 -7.12
N ARG A 161 -15.67 -0.06 -8.31
CA ARG A 161 -16.50 0.85 -9.12
C ARG A 161 -17.30 0.09 -10.18
N TYR A 162 -16.72 -0.94 -10.79
CA TYR A 162 -17.34 -1.73 -11.87
C TYR A 162 -17.96 -3.05 -11.40
N LYS A 163 -18.69 -3.04 -10.28
CA LYS A 163 -19.33 -4.25 -9.69
C LYS A 163 -20.34 -4.94 -10.61
N ARG A 164 -20.94 -4.21 -11.55
CA ARG A 164 -21.96 -4.75 -12.47
C ARG A 164 -21.36 -4.95 -13.84
N ASP A 165 -21.56 -6.15 -14.39
CA ASP A 165 -21.10 -6.50 -15.74
C ASP A 165 -21.74 -5.62 -16.82
N THR A 166 -22.92 -5.06 -16.57
CA THR A 166 -23.56 -4.11 -17.50
C THR A 166 -22.71 -2.86 -17.74
N ALA A 167 -22.06 -2.33 -16.70
CA ALA A 167 -21.18 -1.17 -16.82
C ALA A 167 -19.93 -1.50 -17.63
N LEU A 168 -19.31 -2.68 -17.37
CA LEU A 168 -18.16 -3.16 -18.13
C LEU A 168 -18.51 -3.40 -19.60
N LYS A 169 -19.68 -4.01 -19.87
CA LYS A 169 -20.17 -4.24 -21.24
C LYS A 169 -20.42 -2.92 -21.97
N SER A 170 -21.01 -1.92 -21.32
CA SER A 170 -21.20 -0.59 -21.91
C SER A 170 -19.88 0.11 -22.20
N LEU A 171 -18.93 0.06 -21.25
CA LEU A 171 -17.57 0.59 -21.45
C LEU A 171 -16.89 -0.07 -22.65
N ALA A 172 -16.96 -1.40 -22.75
CA ALA A 172 -16.35 -2.14 -23.85
C ALA A 172 -17.00 -1.84 -25.21
N ARG A 173 -18.34 -1.83 -25.31
CA ARG A 173 -19.08 -1.57 -26.56
C ARG A 173 -18.82 -0.16 -27.09
N ASP A 174 -18.85 0.85 -26.23
CA ASP A 174 -18.69 2.25 -26.65
C ASP A 174 -17.25 2.58 -27.08
N ASN A 175 -16.31 1.71 -26.70
CA ASN A 175 -14.92 1.72 -27.15
C ASN A 175 -14.65 0.70 -28.29
N GLY A 176 -15.69 0.21 -28.97
CA GLY A 176 -15.55 -0.59 -30.19
C GLY A 176 -15.14 -2.05 -29.99
N MET A 177 -15.18 -2.57 -28.76
CA MET A 177 -14.83 -3.96 -28.48
C MET A 177 -15.97 -4.90 -28.90
N LYS A 178 -15.63 -5.96 -29.65
CA LYS A 178 -16.59 -7.01 -30.02
C LYS A 178 -16.77 -7.97 -28.85
N LEU A 179 -17.97 -8.01 -28.27
CA LEU A 179 -18.29 -8.85 -27.12
C LEU A 179 -18.90 -10.19 -27.56
N PRO A 180 -18.38 -11.33 -27.10
CA PRO A 180 -19.05 -12.63 -27.22
C PRO A 180 -20.42 -12.63 -26.55
N LYS A 181 -21.33 -13.52 -26.98
CA LYS A 181 -22.67 -13.66 -26.39
C LYS A 181 -22.60 -14.03 -24.90
N ASP A 182 -21.76 -14.99 -24.55
CA ASP A 182 -21.58 -15.50 -23.18
C ASP A 182 -20.23 -15.07 -22.58
N VAL A 183 -19.98 -13.76 -22.62
CA VAL A 183 -18.73 -13.21 -22.12
C VAL A 183 -18.62 -13.29 -20.59
N GLN A 184 -17.54 -13.89 -20.10
CA GLN A 184 -17.22 -13.93 -18.67
C GLN A 184 -16.60 -12.61 -18.19
N ARG A 185 -16.85 -12.24 -16.94
CA ARG A 185 -16.32 -11.01 -16.31
C ARG A 185 -14.79 -10.91 -16.39
N ALA A 186 -14.07 -12.00 -16.08
CA ALA A 186 -12.61 -12.02 -16.13
C ALA A 186 -12.07 -11.72 -17.53
N TRP A 187 -12.73 -12.24 -18.57
CA TRP A 187 -12.39 -11.93 -19.96
C TRP A 187 -12.64 -10.44 -20.27
N LEU A 188 -13.78 -9.90 -19.84
CA LEU A 188 -14.15 -8.49 -20.01
C LEU A 188 -13.10 -7.56 -19.41
N ILE A 189 -12.72 -7.80 -18.15
CA ILE A 189 -11.71 -7.02 -17.44
C ILE A 189 -10.38 -7.06 -18.18
N ARG A 190 -9.94 -8.24 -18.62
CA ARG A 190 -8.68 -8.40 -19.35
C ARG A 190 -8.67 -7.63 -20.67
N GLU A 191 -9.74 -7.71 -21.47
CA GLU A 191 -9.80 -7.02 -22.76
C GLU A 191 -9.95 -5.49 -22.58
N ILE A 192 -10.68 -5.05 -21.55
CA ILE A 192 -10.74 -3.63 -21.17
C ILE A 192 -9.35 -3.13 -20.78
N HIS A 193 -8.60 -3.88 -19.97
CA HIS A 193 -7.24 -3.49 -19.56
C HIS A 193 -6.31 -3.34 -20.77
N LYS A 194 -6.28 -4.31 -21.67
CA LYS A 194 -5.48 -4.25 -22.90
C LYS A 194 -5.83 -3.04 -23.76
N ALA A 195 -7.11 -2.75 -23.93
CA ALA A 195 -7.57 -1.61 -24.70
C ALA A 195 -7.20 -0.28 -24.03
N ALA A 196 -7.37 -0.19 -22.71
CA ALA A 196 -7.05 0.98 -21.90
C ALA A 196 -5.56 1.34 -22.00
N VAL A 197 -4.67 0.37 -21.79
CA VAL A 197 -3.21 0.55 -21.91
C VAL A 197 -2.83 0.98 -23.34
N ARG A 198 -3.45 0.37 -24.36
CA ARG A 198 -3.21 0.76 -25.75
C ARG A 198 -3.60 2.22 -26.01
N VAL A 199 -4.80 2.63 -25.59
CA VAL A 199 -5.30 4.00 -25.80
C VAL A 199 -4.42 5.01 -25.06
N ALA A 200 -4.03 4.73 -23.82
CA ALA A 200 -3.13 5.59 -23.05
C ALA A 200 -1.74 5.71 -23.71
N GLY A 201 -1.21 4.62 -24.26
CA GLY A 201 0.09 4.64 -24.96
C GLY A 201 0.11 5.47 -26.25
N HIS A 202 -1.02 5.62 -26.96
CA HIS A 202 -1.11 6.41 -28.20
C HIS A 202 -1.26 7.92 -27.97
N GLN A 203 -1.47 8.37 -26.73
CA GLN A 203 -1.56 9.81 -26.40
C GLN A 203 -0.24 10.41 -25.88
N ILE A 204 0.80 9.59 -25.68
CA ILE A 204 2.11 10.04 -25.17
C ILE A 204 3.09 10.37 -26.32
N THR A 205 2.65 10.21 -27.57
CA THR A 205 3.32 10.68 -28.80
C THR A 205 2.68 11.94 -29.33
#